data_AF-A0A6M1SKN6-F1
#
_entry.id   AF-A0A6M1SKN6-F1
#
_cell.length_a   1.000
_cell.length_b   1.000
_cell.length_c   1.000
_cell.angle_alpha   90.00
_cell.angle_beta   90.00
_cell.angle_gamma   90.00
#
_symmetry.space_group_name_H-M   'P 1'
#
loop_
_entity.id
_entity.type
_entity.pdbx_description
1 polymer ?
#
loop_
_entity_poly.entity_id
_entity_poly.type
_entity_poly.pdbx_seq_one_letter_code
_entity_poly.pdbx_strand_id
1 'polypeptide(L)' 'MSEQPTYEIKLTRKGGMGANTNWHWEVQDATGKPVKTGSAVGEEHKAFATARIAKEKLEAGK' A
#
# COMPACT_ATOMS: atom_id res chain seq x y z
N MET A 1 -22.33 -6.74 7.18
CA MET A 1 -21.12 -6.99 6.39
C MET A 1 -21.16 -6.12 5.14
N SER A 2 -20.42 -5.02 5.14
CA SER A 2 -19.93 -4.27 3.96
C SER A 2 -19.20 -3.05 4.51
N GLU A 3 -18.10 -3.29 5.23
CA GLU A 3 -17.10 -2.25 5.48
C GLU A 3 -16.49 -1.96 4.12
N GLN A 4 -17.07 -0.98 3.42
CA GLN A 4 -16.47 -0.45 2.20
C GLN A 4 -15.05 -0.06 2.57
N PRO A 5 -14.02 -0.60 1.89
CA PRO A 5 -12.66 -0.23 2.19
C PRO A 5 -12.54 1.27 1.88
N THR A 6 -12.64 2.11 2.91
CA THR A 6 -12.50 3.57 2.77
C THR A 6 -11.12 3.91 2.21
N TYR A 7 -10.19 2.95 2.27
CA TYR A 7 -8.85 3.08 1.73
C TYR A 7 -8.56 2.04 0.64
N GLU A 8 -8.16 2.54 -0.53
CA GLU A 8 -7.68 1.76 -1.66
C GLU A 8 -6.14 1.66 -1.62
N ILE A 9 -5.60 0.49 -1.96
CA ILE A 9 -4.15 0.28 -2.01
C ILE A 9 -3.75 0.17 -3.48
N LYS A 10 -2.90 1.09 -3.92
CA LYS A 10 -2.34 1.09 -5.26
C LYS A 10 -0.85 0.79 -5.18
N LEU A 11 -0.42 -0.27 -5.88
CA LEU A 11 0.98 -0.62 -6.04
C LEU A 11 1.48 -0.26 -7.43
N THR A 12 2.65 0.36 -7.46
CA THR A 12 3.36 0.70 -8.67
C THR A 12 4.77 0.17 -8.58
N ARG A 13 5.17 -0.68 -9.53
CA ARG A 13 6.56 -1.11 -9.62
C ARG A 13 7.42 0.06 -10.08
N LYS A 14 8.29 0.59 -9.22
CA LYS A 14 9.13 1.75 -9.54
C LYS A 14 10.39 1.36 -10.32
N GLY A 15 10.88 0.14 -10.16
CA GLY A 15 12.08 -0.35 -10.85
C GLY A 15 12.79 -1.43 -10.06
N GLY A 16 13.77 -2.08 -10.68
CA GLY A 16 14.51 -3.22 -10.10
C GLY A 16 14.12 -4.56 -10.74
N MET A 17 15.05 -5.51 -10.68
CA MET A 17 14.89 -6.89 -11.18
C MET A 17 15.13 -7.87 -10.03
N GLY A 18 14.28 -8.89 -9.93
CA GLY A 18 14.41 -9.96 -8.95
C GLY A 18 14.23 -9.48 -7.50
N ALA A 19 15.12 -9.89 -6.61
CA ALA A 19 15.06 -9.57 -5.18
C ALA A 19 15.20 -8.08 -4.85
N ASN A 20 15.68 -7.25 -5.79
CA ASN A 20 15.82 -5.81 -5.65
C ASN A 20 14.67 -5.02 -6.28
N THR A 21 13.55 -5.67 -6.59
CA THR A 21 12.38 -4.98 -7.16
C THR A 21 11.82 -4.01 -6.14
N ASN A 22 11.87 -2.73 -6.44
CA ASN A 22 11.30 -1.68 -5.62
C ASN A 22 9.85 -1.42 -6.03
N TRP A 23 8.96 -1.68 -5.10
CA TRP A 23 7.54 -1.42 -5.22
C TRP A 23 7.21 -0.16 -4.44
N HIS A 24 6.64 0.80 -5.14
CA HIS A 24 6.00 1.93 -4.50
C HIS A 24 4.56 1.54 -4.19
N TRP A 25 4.12 1.77 -2.97
CA TRP A 25 2.73 1.56 -2.60
C TRP A 25 2.15 2.85 -2.03
N GLU A 26 0.89 3.07 -2.32
CA GLU A 26 0.15 4.24 -1.91
C GLU A 26 -1.24 3.80 -1.47
N VAL A 27 -1.62 4.23 -0.28
CA VAL A 27 -2.93 4.06 0.31
C VAL A 27 -3.68 5.35 0.03
N GLN A 28 -4.69 5.26 -0.81
CA GLN A 28 -5.60 6.34 -1.14
C GLN A 28 -6.84 6.24 -0.27
N ASP A 29 -7.35 7.37 0.19
CA ASP A 29 -8.65 7.44 0.86
C ASP A 29 -9.80 7.39 -0.16
N ALA A 30 -11.06 7.30 0.29
CA ALA A 30 -12.25 7.22 -0.55
C ALA A 30 -12.40 8.43 -1.49
N THR A 31 -11.69 9.51 -1.20
CA THR A 31 -11.57 10.71 -2.04
C THR A 31 -10.52 10.60 -3.15
N GLY A 32 -9.83 9.47 -3.28
CA GLY A 32 -8.70 9.25 -4.20
C GLY A 32 -7.42 9.97 -3.80
N LYS A 33 -7.36 10.56 -2.60
CA LYS A 33 -6.17 11.26 -2.11
C LYS A 33 -5.22 10.27 -1.44
N PRO A 34 -3.92 10.25 -1.80
CA PRO A 34 -2.94 9.43 -1.10
C PRO A 34 -2.78 9.93 0.33
N VAL A 35 -3.33 9.18 1.29
CA VAL A 35 -3.20 9.46 2.73
C VAL A 35 -1.91 8.88 3.29
N LYS A 36 -1.36 7.85 2.64
CA LYS A 36 -0.12 7.23 3.04
C LYS A 36 0.60 6.68 1.83
N THR A 37 1.89 6.86 1.76
CA THR A 37 2.71 6.30 0.69
C THR A 37 3.96 5.66 1.31
N GLY A 38 4.55 4.74 0.58
CA GLY A 38 5.75 4.06 1.02
C GLY A 38 6.42 3.33 -0.12
N SER A 39 7.59 2.78 0.18
CA SER A 39 8.37 1.97 -0.75
C SER A 39 8.74 0.68 -0.05
N ALA A 40 8.70 -0.43 -0.77
CA ALA A 40 9.11 -1.73 -0.29
C ALA A 40 9.98 -2.40 -1.36
N VAL A 41 11.16 -2.86 -0.96
CA VAL A 41 12.08 -3.59 -1.83
C VAL A 41 11.84 -5.09 -1.64
N GLY A 42 11.64 -5.83 -2.71
CA GLY A 42 11.40 -7.27 -2.71
C GLY A 42 10.23 -7.69 -3.61
N GLU A 43 9.61 -8.82 -3.27
CA GLU A 43 8.48 -9.37 -4.02
C GLU A 43 7.19 -8.55 -3.83
N GLU A 44 6.31 -8.57 -4.84
CA GLU A 44 5.05 -7.82 -4.85
C GLU A 44 4.19 -8.08 -3.60
N HIS A 45 4.15 -9.33 -3.14
CA HIS A 45 3.43 -9.72 -1.92
C HIS A 45 3.94 -9.02 -0.66
N LYS A 46 5.26 -8.75 -0.56
CA LYS A 46 5.83 -8.02 0.59
C LYS A 46 5.41 -6.55 0.55
N ALA A 47 5.39 -5.97 -0.64
CA ALA A 47 4.95 -4.60 -0.84
C ALA A 47 3.46 -4.44 -0.52
N PHE A 48 2.62 -5.38 -0.96
CA PHE A 48 1.20 -5.40 -0.62
C PHE A 48 0.98 -5.62 0.88
N ALA A 49 1.70 -6.54 1.52
CA ALA A 49 1.63 -6.75 2.97
C ALA A 49 2.02 -5.49 3.75
N THR A 50 3.05 -4.76 3.30
CA THR A 50 3.47 -3.49 3.92
C THR A 50 2.38 -2.43 3.79
N ALA A 51 1.80 -2.28 2.60
CA ALA A 51 0.73 -1.34 2.33
C ALA A 51 -0.54 -1.68 3.14
N ARG A 52 -0.86 -2.97 3.27
CA ARG A 52 -1.97 -3.47 4.08
C ARG A 52 -1.77 -3.15 5.56
N ILE A 53 -0.60 -3.43 6.13
CA ILE A 53 -0.26 -3.06 7.52
C ILE A 53 -0.35 -1.55 7.70
N ALA A 54 0.10 -0.78 6.70
CA ALA A 54 0.04 0.68 6.75
C ALA A 54 -1.39 1.21 6.73
N LYS A 55 -2.28 0.58 5.96
CA LYS A 55 -3.73 0.81 5.95
C LYS A 55 -4.35 0.41 7.28
N GLU A 56 -4.12 -0.81 7.78
CA GLU A 56 -4.67 -1.28 9.06
C GLU A 56 -4.24 -0.38 10.24
N LYS A 57 -2.98 0.07 10.27
CA LYS A 57 -2.52 1.07 11.25
C LYS A 57 -3.22 2.42 11.12
N LEU A 58 -3.62 2.80 9.92
CA LEU A 58 -4.33 4.05 9.66
C LEU A 58 -5.81 3.94 10.07
N GLU A 59 -6.42 2.76 9.91
CA GLU A 59 -7.77 2.48 10.41
C GLU A 59 -7.81 2.31 11.93
N ALA A 60 -6.82 1.64 12.53
CA ALA A 60 -6.72 1.43 13.98
C ALA A 60 -6.30 2.67 14.78
N GLY A 61 -5.75 3.69 14.10
CA GLY A 61 -5.38 4.97 14.71
C GLY A 61 -6.48 6.03 14.69
N LYS A 62 -7.67 5.69 14.20
CA LYS A 62 -8.86 6.55 14.14
C LYS A 62 -9.81 6.24 15.29
#